data_AF-A0A4Q0I2C4-F1
#
_entry.id   AF-A0A4Q0I2C4-F1
#
_cell.length_a   1.000
_cell.length_b   1.000
_cell.length_c   1.000
_cell.angle_alpha   90.00
_cell.angle_beta   90.00
_cell.angle_gamma   90.00
#
_symmetry.space_group_name_H-M   'P 1'
#
loop_
_entity.id
_entity.type
_entity.pdbx_description
1 polymer ?
#
loop_
_entity_poly.entity_id
_entity_poly.type
_entity_poly.pdbx_seq_one_letter_code
_entity_poly.pdbx_strand_id
1 'polypeptide(L)'
;MKSKVIAFFKKEVVLVVAAILAFISSFIVPPTSAYMGYIDWCVLGILLSLMIVMAGLQKNGLFDALVTLLLKRTKKVWQLAFVLVFLCFFLSMLITNDVALITFVPFAVLTLKKSGQERIVIPVVVLQTIAANLGSMLTPIGNPQNLYLYNLSQVGILEFMRCMLPYTIVSGLLLGISLLFIKGKQEAVVIKEETKIQVPLKKNIIYLVLFVLSLLSVAKILPYIVVLFLVLIVVFIMEKDVLKTVDYYLLLTFICFFIFTGNLENIPAIKGALQELVIGRELIISVFASQGISNVPAALLLSEFTDNYRTLLIGVNIGGLGTLIASMASLISYKIFSNNYNKLKGKYFIWFTVLNILYLLILMAVALIV
;
A
#
# COMPACT_ATOMS: atom_id res chain seq x y z
N MET A 1 -7.20 -31.86 -12.37
CA MET A 1 -6.74 -31.38 -11.04
C MET A 1 -5.41 -30.63 -11.12
N LYS A 2 -4.34 -31.22 -11.70
CA LYS A 2 -3.02 -30.58 -11.86
C LYS A 2 -3.05 -29.20 -12.55
N SER A 3 -3.88 -29.01 -13.58
CA SER A 3 -4.00 -27.71 -14.28
C SER A 3 -4.59 -26.59 -13.42
N LYS A 4 -5.60 -26.88 -12.58
CA LYS A 4 -6.21 -25.91 -11.65
C LYS A 4 -5.25 -25.51 -10.53
N VAL A 5 -4.48 -26.47 -10.02
CA VAL A 5 -3.43 -26.23 -9.01
C VAL A 5 -2.34 -25.32 -9.58
N ILE A 6 -1.81 -25.63 -10.76
CA ILE A 6 -0.79 -24.79 -11.43
C ILE A 6 -1.33 -23.38 -11.72
N ALA A 7 -2.60 -23.27 -12.14
CA ALA A 7 -3.24 -21.98 -12.36
C ALA A 7 -3.35 -21.15 -11.06
N PHE A 8 -3.68 -21.80 -9.94
CA PHE A 8 -3.68 -21.17 -8.62
C PHE A 8 -2.29 -20.66 -8.23
N PHE A 9 -1.26 -21.52 -8.28
CA PHE A 9 0.13 -21.11 -7.98
C PHE A 9 0.61 -19.95 -8.85
N LYS A 10 0.23 -19.93 -10.14
CA LYS A 10 0.56 -18.83 -11.04
C LYS A 10 -0.21 -17.54 -10.75
N LYS A 11 -1.41 -17.62 -10.18
CA LYS A 11 -2.22 -16.45 -9.82
C LYS A 11 -1.81 -15.89 -8.45
N GLU A 12 -1.51 -16.76 -7.51
CA GLU A 12 -1.25 -16.45 -6.11
C GLU A 12 0.26 -16.50 -5.75
N VAL A 13 1.12 -16.05 -6.68
CA VAL A 13 2.59 -16.15 -6.50
C VAL A 13 3.06 -15.48 -5.20
N VAL A 14 2.52 -14.30 -4.86
CA VAL A 14 2.92 -13.57 -3.65
C VAL A 14 2.56 -14.36 -2.40
N LEU A 15 1.33 -14.85 -2.31
CA LEU A 15 0.86 -15.69 -1.20
C LEU A 15 1.73 -16.93 -1.05
N VAL A 16 2.05 -17.61 -2.17
CA VAL A 16 2.86 -18.82 -2.17
C VAL A 16 4.26 -18.52 -1.63
N VAL A 17 4.90 -17.45 -2.11
CA VAL A 17 6.23 -17.04 -1.61
C VAL A 17 6.16 -16.69 -0.12
N ALA A 18 5.18 -15.90 0.30
CA ALA A 18 4.99 -15.54 1.71
C ALA A 18 4.78 -16.78 2.59
N ALA A 19 3.96 -17.73 2.14
CA ALA A 19 3.70 -18.98 2.86
C ALA A 19 4.95 -19.86 2.96
N ILE A 20 5.76 -19.95 1.89
CA ILE A 20 7.03 -20.68 1.91
C ILE A 20 8.01 -20.03 2.89
N LEU A 21 8.14 -18.70 2.89
CA LEU A 21 9.01 -17.97 3.81
C LEU A 21 8.57 -18.15 5.27
N ALA A 22 7.26 -18.04 5.54
CA ALA A 22 6.68 -18.29 6.86
C ALA A 22 6.92 -19.74 7.33
N PHE A 23 6.76 -20.71 6.43
CA PHE A 23 6.98 -22.12 6.72
C PHE A 23 8.45 -22.42 7.02
N ILE A 24 9.38 -21.96 6.18
CA ILE A 24 10.82 -22.17 6.37
C ILE A 24 11.30 -21.51 7.68
N SER A 25 10.89 -20.27 7.93
CA SER A 25 11.26 -19.56 9.17
C SER A 25 10.71 -20.23 10.42
N SER A 26 9.59 -20.95 10.32
CA SER A 26 9.01 -21.70 11.44
C SER A 26 9.80 -22.96 11.83
N PHE A 27 10.81 -23.37 11.05
CA PHE A 27 11.78 -24.37 11.50
C PHE A 27 12.89 -23.77 12.37
N ILE A 28 13.16 -22.47 12.22
CA ILE A 28 14.18 -21.76 13.00
C ILE A 28 13.60 -21.31 14.33
N VAL A 29 12.40 -20.73 14.29
CA VAL A 29 11.59 -20.38 15.46
C VAL A 29 10.39 -21.32 15.43
N PRO A 30 10.27 -22.33 16.32
CA PRO A 30 9.14 -23.25 16.29
C PRO A 30 7.80 -22.58 16.69
N PRO A 31 6.66 -22.97 16.08
CA PRO A 31 5.36 -22.44 16.43
C PRO A 31 4.98 -22.65 17.89
N THR A 32 4.64 -21.56 18.58
CA THR A 32 4.10 -21.57 19.95
C THR A 32 2.83 -20.69 20.01
N SER A 33 2.19 -20.61 21.17
CA SER A 33 1.06 -19.70 21.38
C SER A 33 1.42 -18.22 21.11
N ALA A 34 2.71 -17.86 21.16
CA ALA A 34 3.19 -16.51 20.88
C ALA A 34 2.94 -16.06 19.43
N TYR A 35 2.77 -17.00 18.48
CA TYR A 35 2.52 -16.67 17.07
C TYR A 35 1.25 -15.86 16.84
N MET A 36 0.24 -16.06 17.70
CA MET A 36 -0.99 -15.26 17.63
C MET A 36 -0.74 -13.78 17.90
N GLY A 37 0.33 -13.46 18.64
CA GLY A 37 0.79 -12.09 18.89
C GLY A 37 1.63 -11.50 17.75
N TYR A 38 2.16 -12.32 16.83
CA TYR A 38 2.87 -11.81 15.64
C TYR A 38 1.92 -11.17 14.63
N ILE A 39 0.66 -11.59 14.63
CA ILE A 39 -0.36 -11.13 13.69
C ILE A 39 -0.97 -9.83 14.20
N ASP A 40 -0.81 -8.74 13.42
CA ASP A 40 -1.53 -7.50 13.69
C ASP A 40 -3.00 -7.61 13.25
N TRP A 41 -3.84 -8.06 14.17
CA TRP A 41 -5.28 -8.21 13.98
C TRP A 41 -5.99 -6.88 13.71
N CYS A 42 -5.45 -5.76 14.23
CA CYS A 42 -5.99 -4.43 13.99
C CYS A 42 -5.83 -4.06 12.51
N VAL A 43 -4.62 -4.20 11.97
CA VAL A 43 -4.32 -3.96 10.55
C VAL A 43 -5.17 -4.86 9.66
N LEU A 44 -5.27 -6.16 9.96
CA LEU A 44 -6.11 -7.08 9.16
C LEU A 44 -7.60 -6.72 9.21
N GLY A 45 -8.12 -6.35 10.38
CA GLY A 45 -9.52 -5.97 10.55
C GLY A 45 -9.88 -4.67 9.81
N ILE A 46 -8.99 -3.68 9.87
CA ILE A 46 -9.13 -2.42 9.12
C ILE A 46 -9.05 -2.70 7.61
N LEU A 47 -8.05 -3.49 7.18
CA LEU A 47 -7.85 -3.84 5.77
C LEU A 47 -9.07 -4.55 5.20
N LEU A 48 -9.60 -5.55 5.91
CA LEU A 48 -10.83 -6.25 5.52
C LEU A 48 -12.03 -5.30 5.43
N SER A 49 -12.22 -4.43 6.41
CA SER A 49 -13.31 -3.44 6.44
C SER A 49 -13.27 -2.55 5.20
N LEU A 50 -12.09 -2.02 4.87
CA LEU A 50 -11.90 -1.13 3.73
C LEU A 50 -12.03 -1.88 2.41
N MET A 51 -11.49 -3.09 2.29
CA MET A 51 -11.69 -3.91 1.09
C MET A 51 -13.17 -4.20 0.82
N ILE A 52 -13.95 -4.52 1.85
CA ILE A 52 -15.40 -4.73 1.73
C ILE A 52 -16.10 -3.44 1.26
N VAL A 53 -15.80 -2.32 1.92
CA VAL A 53 -16.41 -1.03 1.61
C VAL A 53 -16.08 -0.59 0.18
N MET A 54 -14.82 -0.72 -0.23
CA MET A 54 -14.36 -0.36 -1.57
C MET A 54 -14.97 -1.26 -2.64
N ALA A 55 -15.08 -2.56 -2.39
CA ALA A 55 -15.77 -3.48 -3.30
C ALA A 55 -17.25 -3.11 -3.46
N GLY A 56 -17.91 -2.67 -2.39
CA GLY A 56 -19.29 -2.17 -2.42
C GLY A 56 -19.45 -0.89 -3.24
N LEU A 57 -18.60 0.11 -3.02
CA LEU A 57 -18.58 1.36 -3.79
C LEU A 57 -18.34 1.11 -5.28
N GLN A 58 -17.42 0.19 -5.60
CA GLN A 58 -17.13 -0.20 -6.98
C GLN A 58 -18.32 -0.91 -7.61
N LYS A 59 -18.92 -1.90 -6.94
CA LYS A 59 -20.10 -2.63 -7.42
C LYS A 59 -21.29 -1.71 -7.68
N ASN A 60 -21.45 -0.69 -6.84
CA ASN A 60 -22.50 0.32 -6.96
C ASN A 60 -22.19 1.44 -7.97
N GLY A 61 -21.12 1.29 -8.77
CA GLY A 61 -20.85 2.18 -9.89
C GLY A 61 -20.37 3.59 -9.50
N LEU A 62 -19.99 3.82 -8.22
CA LEU A 62 -19.43 5.11 -7.82
C LEU A 62 -18.14 5.40 -8.60
N PHE A 63 -17.32 4.36 -8.79
CA PHE A 63 -16.07 4.48 -9.54
C PHE A 63 -16.35 4.93 -10.97
N ASP A 64 -17.31 4.33 -11.66
CA ASP A 64 -17.64 4.72 -13.03
C ASP A 64 -18.14 6.16 -13.15
N ALA A 65 -18.92 6.64 -12.17
CA ALA A 65 -19.36 8.03 -12.12
C ALA A 65 -18.16 8.98 -11.98
N LEU A 66 -17.22 8.65 -11.09
CA LEU A 66 -15.98 9.41 -10.89
C LEU A 66 -15.07 9.36 -12.13
N VAL A 67 -14.97 8.20 -12.80
CA VAL A 67 -14.23 8.07 -14.07
C VAL A 67 -14.82 8.99 -15.12
N THR A 68 -16.15 9.00 -15.27
CA THR A 68 -16.84 9.85 -16.24
C THR A 68 -16.57 11.34 -15.97
N LEU A 69 -16.62 11.76 -14.70
CA LEU A 69 -16.30 13.12 -14.30
C LEU A 69 -14.83 13.47 -14.60
N LEU A 70 -13.91 12.56 -14.31
CA LEU A 70 -12.48 12.74 -14.54
C LEU A 70 -12.18 12.87 -16.04
N LEU A 71 -12.68 11.95 -16.87
CA LEU A 71 -12.45 11.93 -18.31
C LEU A 71 -13.04 13.16 -19.01
N LYS A 72 -14.11 13.76 -18.49
CA LYS A 72 -14.64 15.05 -18.98
C LYS A 72 -13.69 16.23 -18.73
N ARG A 73 -12.83 16.15 -17.72
CA ARG A 73 -11.88 17.22 -17.36
C ARG A 73 -10.47 16.99 -17.91
N THR A 74 -10.07 15.75 -18.15
CA THR A 74 -8.75 15.39 -18.68
C THR A 74 -8.80 15.19 -20.20
N LYS A 75 -8.16 16.09 -20.95
CA LYS A 75 -8.14 16.05 -22.43
C LYS A 75 -6.96 15.25 -22.99
N LYS A 76 -5.85 15.17 -22.24
CA LYS A 76 -4.60 14.51 -22.68
C LYS A 76 -4.17 13.41 -21.73
N VAL A 77 -3.46 12.42 -22.25
CA VAL A 77 -2.99 11.24 -21.49
C VAL A 77 -2.13 11.66 -20.28
N TRP A 78 -1.27 12.67 -20.42
CA TRP A 78 -0.46 13.16 -19.32
C TRP A 78 -1.29 13.75 -18.17
N GLN A 79 -2.40 14.46 -18.49
CA GLN A 79 -3.29 15.05 -17.48
C GLN A 79 -3.98 13.94 -16.69
N LEU A 80 -4.41 12.89 -17.40
CA LEU A 80 -5.02 11.72 -16.79
C LEU A 80 -4.05 11.01 -15.84
N ALA A 81 -2.84 10.70 -16.32
CA ALA A 81 -1.81 10.07 -15.51
C ALA A 81 -1.40 10.94 -14.31
N PHE A 82 -1.27 12.26 -14.52
CA PHE A 82 -0.97 13.22 -13.46
C PHE A 82 -2.02 13.17 -12.35
N VAL A 83 -3.31 13.28 -12.70
CA VAL A 83 -4.38 13.22 -11.72
C VAL A 83 -4.39 11.87 -10.99
N LEU A 84 -4.28 10.75 -11.71
CA LEU A 84 -4.29 9.41 -11.07
C LEU A 84 -3.13 9.20 -10.09
N VAL A 85 -1.94 9.70 -10.40
CA VAL A 85 -0.75 9.57 -9.55
C VAL A 85 -0.78 10.56 -8.39
N PHE A 86 -1.01 11.85 -8.64
CA PHE A 86 -0.98 12.88 -7.59
C PHE A 86 -2.19 12.83 -6.67
N LEU A 87 -3.35 12.41 -7.15
CA LEU A 87 -4.49 12.16 -6.27
C LEU A 87 -4.15 11.05 -5.26
N CYS A 88 -3.47 9.99 -5.70
CA CYS A 88 -2.97 8.94 -4.83
C CYS A 88 -1.90 9.46 -3.85
N PHE A 89 -0.94 10.25 -4.35
CA PHE A 89 0.10 10.90 -3.54
C PHE A 89 -0.50 11.71 -2.39
N PHE A 90 -1.36 12.69 -2.70
CA PHE A 90 -1.90 13.59 -1.68
C PHE A 90 -2.91 12.89 -0.76
N LEU A 91 -3.77 12.01 -1.27
CA LEU A 91 -4.75 11.35 -0.41
C LEU A 91 -4.11 10.30 0.50
N SER A 92 -2.98 9.69 0.11
CA SER A 92 -2.24 8.78 1.01
C SER A 92 -1.73 9.46 2.29
N MET A 93 -1.56 10.79 2.30
CA MET A 93 -1.26 11.59 3.49
C MET A 93 -2.41 11.58 4.51
N LEU A 94 -3.64 11.27 4.09
CA LEU A 94 -4.84 11.36 4.91
C LEU A 94 -5.40 10.00 5.30
N ILE A 95 -5.36 9.00 4.40
CA ILE A 95 -6.10 7.73 4.54
C ILE A 95 -5.23 6.49 4.70
N THR A 96 -3.91 6.66 4.72
CA THR A 96 -2.85 5.65 4.56
C THR A 96 -2.54 5.16 3.16
N ASN A 97 -1.30 4.70 2.97
CA ASN A 97 -0.80 4.12 1.72
C ASN A 97 -1.56 2.86 1.28
N ASP A 98 -1.83 1.92 2.20
CA ASP A 98 -2.53 0.68 1.85
C ASP A 98 -3.94 0.95 1.32
N VAL A 99 -4.67 1.83 2.01
CA VAL A 99 -6.04 2.23 1.67
C VAL A 99 -6.08 3.04 0.38
N ALA A 100 -5.11 3.92 0.19
CA ALA A 100 -4.93 4.65 -1.05
C ALA A 100 -4.74 3.69 -2.23
N LEU A 101 -3.95 2.61 -2.09
CA LEU A 101 -3.73 1.67 -3.19
C LEU A 101 -4.93 0.75 -3.45
N ILE A 102 -5.62 0.29 -2.41
CA ILE A 102 -6.90 -0.45 -2.58
C ILE A 102 -7.93 0.39 -3.33
N THR A 103 -7.90 1.71 -3.14
CA THR A 103 -8.86 2.63 -3.76
C THR A 103 -8.44 3.05 -5.17
N PHE A 104 -7.22 3.59 -5.31
CA PHE A 104 -6.82 4.30 -6.53
C PHE A 104 -6.24 3.40 -7.61
N VAL A 105 -5.73 2.21 -7.28
CA VAL A 105 -5.24 1.27 -8.30
C VAL A 105 -6.39 0.69 -9.12
N PRO A 106 -7.46 0.11 -8.52
CA PRO A 106 -8.61 -0.35 -9.30
C PRO A 106 -9.29 0.79 -10.06
N PHE A 107 -9.38 1.98 -9.45
CA PHE A 107 -9.90 3.18 -10.09
C PHE A 107 -9.07 3.58 -11.32
N ALA A 108 -7.74 3.58 -11.23
CA ALA A 108 -6.85 3.88 -12.34
C ALA A 108 -6.95 2.83 -13.46
N VAL A 109 -6.99 1.54 -13.11
CA VAL A 109 -7.19 0.45 -14.08
C VAL A 109 -8.50 0.63 -14.84
N LEU A 110 -9.61 0.89 -14.14
CA LEU A 110 -10.91 1.15 -14.76
C LEU A 110 -10.88 2.39 -15.66
N THR A 111 -10.28 3.48 -15.19
CA THR A 111 -10.15 4.74 -15.91
C THR A 111 -9.36 4.58 -17.22
N LEU A 112 -8.23 3.88 -17.15
CA LEU A 112 -7.37 3.64 -18.31
C LEU A 112 -8.03 2.69 -19.31
N LYS A 113 -8.81 1.71 -18.84
CA LYS A 113 -9.61 0.85 -19.71
C LYS A 113 -10.68 1.64 -20.45
N LYS A 114 -11.49 2.44 -19.75
CA LYS A 114 -12.56 3.25 -20.37
C LYS A 114 -12.07 4.36 -21.31
N SER A 115 -10.85 4.85 -21.09
CA SER A 115 -10.20 5.81 -21.99
C SER A 115 -9.42 5.14 -23.14
N GLY A 116 -9.33 3.81 -23.16
CA GLY A 116 -8.54 3.06 -24.14
C GLY A 116 -7.03 3.28 -24.03
N GLN A 117 -6.53 3.70 -22.86
CA GLN A 117 -5.14 4.02 -22.57
C GLN A 117 -4.46 2.93 -21.73
N GLU A 118 -4.91 1.68 -21.80
CA GLU A 118 -4.34 0.55 -21.04
C GLU A 118 -2.84 0.35 -21.29
N ARG A 119 -2.28 0.83 -22.41
CA ARG A 119 -0.84 0.77 -22.68
C ARG A 119 0.03 1.44 -21.59
N ILE A 120 -0.52 2.42 -20.85
CA ILE A 120 0.19 3.12 -19.76
C ILE A 120 -0.17 2.59 -18.37
N VAL A 121 -0.91 1.49 -18.26
CA VAL A 121 -1.35 0.95 -16.97
C VAL A 121 -0.17 0.59 -16.06
N ILE A 122 0.90 0.01 -16.63
CA ILE A 122 2.09 -0.37 -15.85
C ILE A 122 2.76 0.86 -15.24
N PRO A 123 3.20 1.87 -16.02
CA PRO A 123 3.85 3.04 -15.42
C PRO A 123 2.93 3.78 -14.45
N VAL A 124 1.62 3.89 -14.72
CA VAL A 124 0.69 4.56 -13.80
C VAL A 124 0.57 3.82 -12.47
N VAL A 125 0.34 2.50 -12.48
CA VAL A 125 0.16 1.74 -11.22
C VAL A 125 1.46 1.64 -10.43
N VAL A 126 2.61 1.52 -11.10
CA VAL A 126 3.92 1.59 -10.41
C VAL A 126 4.12 2.96 -9.77
N LEU A 127 3.85 4.04 -10.49
CA LEU A 127 3.96 5.40 -9.95
C LEU A 127 2.93 5.66 -8.85
N GLN A 128 1.73 5.07 -8.90
CA GLN A 128 0.78 5.13 -7.79
C GLN A 128 1.30 4.42 -6.55
N THR A 129 2.00 3.28 -6.71
CA THR A 129 2.61 2.57 -5.59
C THR A 129 3.67 3.41 -4.90
N ILE A 130 4.57 4.00 -5.70
CA ILE A 130 5.59 4.92 -5.23
C ILE A 130 4.91 6.15 -4.60
N ALA A 131 3.90 6.71 -5.24
CA ALA A 131 3.16 7.87 -4.75
C ALA A 131 2.46 7.61 -3.41
N ALA A 132 1.85 6.45 -3.22
CA ALA A 132 1.19 6.10 -1.97
C ALA A 132 2.20 5.96 -0.82
N ASN A 133 3.33 5.29 -1.04
CA ASN A 133 4.37 5.15 -0.02
C ASN A 133 5.05 6.48 0.29
N LEU A 134 5.30 7.32 -0.72
CA LEU A 134 6.04 8.56 -0.54
C LEU A 134 5.16 9.76 -0.16
N GLY A 135 3.88 9.75 -0.50
CA GLY A 135 2.93 10.74 -0.04
C GLY A 135 2.61 10.54 1.43
N SER A 136 2.34 9.30 1.83
CA SER A 136 2.00 8.96 3.21
C SER A 136 3.08 9.30 4.24
N MET A 137 4.34 9.42 3.81
CA MET A 137 5.45 9.72 4.71
C MET A 137 5.31 11.08 5.41
N LEU A 138 4.57 12.04 4.82
CA LEU A 138 4.49 13.41 5.32
C LEU A 138 3.78 13.50 6.68
N THR A 139 2.84 12.60 6.96
CA THR A 139 1.96 12.69 8.13
C THR A 139 2.07 11.45 9.02
N PRO A 140 1.82 11.58 10.34
CA PRO A 140 1.78 10.44 11.24
C PRO A 140 0.72 9.41 10.83
N ILE A 141 -0.45 9.88 10.40
CA ILE A 141 -1.59 9.02 10.04
C ILE A 141 -1.36 8.30 8.70
N GLY A 142 -0.45 8.79 7.84
CA GLY A 142 -0.24 8.23 6.51
C GLY A 142 0.24 6.78 6.48
N ASN A 143 0.89 6.27 7.52
CA ASN A 143 1.19 4.85 7.59
C ASN A 143 1.35 4.37 9.04
N PRO A 144 1.22 3.06 9.32
CA PRO A 144 1.30 2.54 10.68
C PRO A 144 2.64 2.81 11.37
N GLN A 145 3.76 2.73 10.65
CA GLN A 145 5.08 2.96 11.22
C GLN A 145 5.31 4.42 11.64
N ASN A 146 4.77 5.37 10.89
CA ASN A 146 4.83 6.79 11.20
C ASN A 146 4.06 7.08 12.48
N LEU A 147 2.84 6.56 12.58
CA LEU A 147 2.01 6.73 13.77
C LEU A 147 2.68 6.10 14.99
N TYR A 148 3.31 4.93 14.83
CA TYR A 148 4.05 4.28 15.90
C TYR A 148 5.25 5.11 16.37
N LEU A 149 6.15 5.49 15.47
CA LEU A 149 7.34 6.30 15.81
C LEU A 149 6.98 7.71 16.31
N TYR A 150 5.88 8.30 15.81
CA TYR A 150 5.33 9.55 16.33
C TYR A 150 4.92 9.42 17.81
N ASN A 151 4.24 8.33 18.17
CA ASN A 151 3.83 8.09 19.56
C ASN A 151 5.02 7.78 20.48
N LEU A 152 6.10 7.17 19.97
CA LEU A 152 7.31 6.94 20.76
C LEU A 152 8.11 8.23 20.96
N SER A 153 8.31 8.99 19.88
CA SER A 153 9.13 10.20 19.89
C SER A 153 8.47 11.39 20.62
N GLN A 154 7.14 11.37 20.80
CA GLN A 154 6.38 12.43 21.48
C GLN A 154 6.57 13.83 20.88
N VAL A 155 7.04 13.91 19.62
CA VAL A 155 7.23 15.17 18.91
C VAL A 155 5.89 15.78 18.50
N GLY A 156 5.84 17.09 18.31
CA GLY A 156 4.65 17.75 17.77
C GLY A 156 4.41 17.37 16.30
N ILE A 157 3.15 17.32 15.87
CA ILE A 157 2.79 17.00 14.47
C ILE A 157 3.51 17.89 13.44
N LEU A 158 3.71 19.17 13.76
CA LEU A 158 4.41 20.11 12.88
C LEU A 158 5.91 19.78 12.76
N GLU A 159 6.52 19.30 13.83
CA GLU A 159 7.93 18.89 13.83
C GLU A 159 8.12 17.60 13.03
N PHE A 160 7.20 16.63 13.21
CA PHE A 160 7.13 15.44 12.36
C PHE A 160 7.05 15.82 10.87
N MET A 161 6.09 16.68 10.53
CA MET A 161 5.90 17.12 9.15
C MET A 161 7.12 17.85 8.61
N ARG A 162 7.74 18.74 9.39
CA ARG A 162 8.97 19.44 9.00
C ARG A 162 10.12 18.47 8.73
N CYS A 163 10.24 17.40 9.51
CA CYS A 163 11.24 16.36 9.29
C CYS A 163 11.04 15.65 7.94
N MET A 164 9.78 15.31 7.60
CA MET A 164 9.46 14.53 6.41
C MET A 164 9.23 15.38 5.14
N LEU A 165 9.06 16.70 5.29
CA LEU A 165 8.72 17.61 4.19
C LEU A 165 9.76 17.64 3.06
N PRO A 166 11.09 17.71 3.31
CA PRO A 166 12.08 17.72 2.22
C PRO A 166 11.97 16.49 1.32
N TYR A 167 11.87 15.31 1.94
CA TYR A 167 11.73 14.02 1.24
C TYR A 167 10.42 13.93 0.47
N THR A 168 9.33 14.44 1.05
CA THR A 168 8.02 14.48 0.38
C THR A 168 8.05 15.39 -0.85
N ILE A 169 8.67 16.56 -0.76
CA ILE A 169 8.80 17.51 -1.88
C ILE A 169 9.62 16.88 -3.00
N VAL A 170 10.80 16.33 -2.68
CA VAL A 170 11.64 15.64 -3.66
C VAL A 170 10.86 14.50 -4.33
N SER A 171 10.12 13.72 -3.56
CA SER A 171 9.27 12.65 -4.08
C SER A 171 8.22 13.15 -5.07
N GLY A 172 7.51 14.24 -4.74
CA GLY A 172 6.54 14.87 -5.64
C GLY A 172 7.18 15.37 -6.95
N LEU A 173 8.37 15.96 -6.87
CA LEU A 173 9.12 16.39 -8.05
C LEU A 173 9.54 15.20 -8.92
N LEU A 174 10.07 14.13 -8.32
CA LEU A 174 10.45 12.91 -9.04
C LEU A 174 9.25 12.25 -9.73
N LEU A 175 8.08 12.24 -9.07
CA LEU A 175 6.83 11.76 -9.67
C LEU A 175 6.46 12.62 -10.89
N GLY A 176 6.50 13.95 -10.75
CA GLY A 176 6.26 14.89 -11.86
C GLY A 176 7.21 14.65 -13.04
N ILE A 177 8.50 14.47 -12.77
CA ILE A 177 9.52 14.15 -13.78
C ILE A 177 9.22 12.81 -14.44
N SER A 178 8.85 11.78 -13.67
CA SER A 178 8.54 10.45 -14.20
C SER A 178 7.36 10.46 -15.17
N LEU A 179 6.37 11.33 -14.94
CA LEU A 179 5.23 11.51 -15.84
C LEU A 179 5.64 12.11 -17.19
N LEU A 180 6.77 12.83 -17.29
CA LEU A 180 7.26 13.39 -18.55
C LEU A 180 7.69 12.30 -19.55
N PHE A 181 8.04 11.11 -19.05
CA PHE A 181 8.50 9.96 -19.81
C PHE A 181 7.37 8.98 -20.21
N ILE A 182 6.11 9.30 -19.87
CA ILE A 182 4.97 8.50 -20.31
C ILE A 182 4.84 8.55 -21.84
N LYS A 183 4.75 7.37 -22.47
CA LYS A 183 4.59 7.26 -23.92
C LYS A 183 3.23 7.80 -24.36
N GLY A 184 3.23 8.54 -25.47
CA GLY A 184 2.00 9.11 -26.06
C GLY A 184 1.30 10.13 -25.17
N LYS A 185 2.04 10.80 -24.29
CA LYS A 185 1.53 11.76 -23.30
C LYS A 185 0.64 12.87 -23.88
N GLN A 186 0.86 13.26 -25.14
CA GLN A 186 0.10 14.31 -25.82
C GLN A 186 -1.16 13.80 -26.55
N GLU A 187 -1.36 12.49 -26.63
CA GLU A 187 -2.54 11.92 -27.27
C GLU A 187 -3.82 12.36 -26.55
N ALA A 188 -4.89 12.52 -27.33
CA ALA A 188 -6.20 12.85 -26.81
C ALA A 188 -6.78 11.69 -26.01
N VAL A 189 -7.41 12.01 -24.89
CA VAL A 189 -8.21 11.08 -24.11
C VAL A 189 -9.64 11.16 -24.64
N VAL A 190 -10.17 10.02 -25.08
CA VAL A 190 -11.54 9.90 -25.56
C VAL A 190 -12.26 8.88 -24.68
N ILE A 191 -13.51 9.18 -24.32
CA ILE A 191 -14.37 8.23 -23.63
C ILE A 191 -14.79 7.17 -24.65
N LYS A 192 -14.27 5.94 -24.54
CA LYS A 192 -14.64 4.86 -25.46
C LYS A 192 -15.94 4.16 -25.05
N GLU A 193 -16.25 4.17 -23.75
CA GLU A 193 -17.43 3.52 -23.20
C GLU A 193 -18.21 4.50 -22.29
N GLU A 194 -19.28 5.08 -22.82
CA GLU A 194 -20.30 5.76 -22.01
C GLU A 194 -21.31 4.74 -21.50
N THR A 195 -21.09 4.25 -20.28
CA THR A 195 -22.10 3.46 -19.57
C THR A 195 -23.00 4.39 -18.77
N LYS A 196 -24.30 4.47 -19.13
CA LYS A 196 -25.33 5.06 -18.25
C LYS A 196 -25.47 4.16 -17.02
N ILE A 197 -24.79 4.53 -15.94
CA ILE A 197 -24.83 3.76 -14.69
C ILE A 197 -25.80 4.43 -13.74
N GLN A 198 -26.82 3.67 -13.33
CA GLN A 198 -27.65 4.06 -12.20
C GLN A 198 -26.82 3.88 -10.92
N VAL A 199 -26.45 5.00 -10.31
CA VAL A 199 -25.70 5.03 -9.05
C VAL A 199 -26.71 5.02 -7.90
N PRO A 200 -26.83 3.93 -7.11
CA PRO A 200 -27.77 3.87 -5.99
C PRO A 200 -27.29 4.76 -4.84
N LEU A 201 -27.69 6.03 -4.85
CA LEU A 201 -27.19 7.08 -3.96
C LEU A 201 -27.27 6.68 -2.48
N LYS A 202 -28.39 6.10 -2.03
CA LYS A 202 -28.57 5.66 -0.63
C LYS A 202 -27.53 4.64 -0.19
N LYS A 203 -27.27 3.62 -1.03
CA LYS A 203 -26.28 2.57 -0.72
C LYS A 203 -24.86 3.16 -0.69
N ASN A 204 -24.54 4.04 -1.64
CA ASN A 204 -23.23 4.68 -1.68
C ASN A 204 -23.00 5.63 -0.50
N ILE A 205 -24.03 6.34 -0.02
CA ILE A 205 -23.92 7.12 1.22
C ILE A 205 -23.59 6.21 2.39
N ILE A 206 -24.26 5.06 2.53
CA ILE A 206 -23.97 4.08 3.60
C ILE A 206 -22.52 3.60 3.51
N TYR A 207 -22.06 3.21 2.32
CA TYR A 207 -20.66 2.81 2.14
C TYR A 207 -19.66 3.94 2.40
N LEU A 208 -19.96 5.18 2.04
CA LEU A 208 -19.11 6.34 2.36
C LEU A 208 -19.05 6.59 3.87
N VAL A 209 -20.16 6.42 4.60
CA VAL A 209 -20.17 6.48 6.06
C VAL A 209 -19.31 5.36 6.65
N LEU A 210 -19.49 4.13 6.20
CA LEU A 210 -18.65 2.99 6.63
C LEU A 210 -17.16 3.19 6.30
N PHE A 211 -16.86 3.83 5.17
CA PHE A 211 -15.50 4.20 4.78
C PHE A 211 -14.90 5.18 5.79
N VAL A 212 -15.62 6.26 6.11
CA VAL A 212 -15.18 7.25 7.11
C VAL A 212 -14.99 6.60 8.49
N LEU A 213 -15.92 5.75 8.93
CA LEU A 213 -15.76 5.01 10.19
C LEU A 213 -14.52 4.11 10.20
N SER A 214 -14.22 3.48 9.06
CA SER A 214 -12.99 2.67 8.89
C SER A 214 -11.72 3.54 8.96
N LEU A 215 -11.73 4.74 8.38
CA LEU A 215 -10.62 5.70 8.51
C LEU A 215 -10.44 6.21 9.94
N LEU A 216 -11.54 6.44 10.68
CA LEU A 216 -11.45 6.79 12.10
C LEU A 216 -10.84 5.65 12.93
N SER A 217 -10.99 4.40 12.50
CA SER A 217 -10.30 3.28 13.13
C SER A 217 -8.79 3.26 12.83
N VAL A 218 -8.38 3.61 11.61
CA VAL A 218 -6.96 3.82 11.26
C VAL A 218 -6.32 4.86 12.18
N ALA A 219 -7.03 5.96 12.43
CA ALA A 219 -6.58 7.01 13.35
C ALA A 219 -6.63 6.62 14.84
N LYS A 220 -6.96 5.35 15.17
CA LYS A 220 -7.17 4.82 16.52
C LYS A 220 -8.24 5.55 17.34
N ILE A 221 -9.14 6.29 16.67
CA ILE A 221 -10.27 6.99 17.30
C ILE A 221 -11.41 5.99 17.59
N LEU A 222 -11.64 5.05 16.67
CA LEU A 222 -12.64 3.99 16.84
C LEU A 222 -12.00 2.61 16.97
N PRO A 223 -12.48 1.76 17.89
CA PRO A 223 -11.98 0.39 18.01
C PRO A 223 -12.28 -0.41 16.73
N TYR A 224 -11.24 -0.98 16.13
CA TYR A 224 -11.33 -1.67 14.84
C TYR A 224 -12.33 -2.82 14.83
N ILE A 225 -12.47 -3.52 15.96
CA ILE A 225 -13.39 -4.64 16.12
C ILE A 225 -14.84 -4.18 15.92
N VAL A 226 -15.22 -3.05 16.52
CA VAL A 226 -16.58 -2.49 16.40
C VAL A 226 -16.86 -2.10 14.96
N VAL A 227 -15.91 -1.42 14.30
CA VAL A 227 -16.08 -1.01 12.91
C VAL A 227 -16.15 -2.22 11.97
N LEU A 228 -15.30 -3.23 12.18
CA LEU A 228 -15.31 -4.46 11.39
C LEU A 228 -16.65 -5.18 11.48
N PHE A 229 -17.18 -5.39 12.70
CA PHE A 229 -18.48 -6.02 12.87
C PHE A 229 -19.61 -5.19 12.26
N LEU A 230 -19.57 -3.86 12.42
CA LEU A 230 -20.55 -2.98 11.79
C LEU A 230 -20.53 -3.10 10.27
N VAL A 231 -19.34 -3.05 9.65
CA VAL A 231 -19.17 -3.22 8.19
C VAL A 231 -19.71 -4.58 7.76
N LEU A 232 -19.34 -5.66 8.44
CA LEU A 232 -19.80 -7.01 8.12
C LEU A 232 -21.32 -7.13 8.20
N ILE A 233 -21.94 -6.65 9.29
CA ILE A 233 -23.38 -6.74 9.51
C ILE A 233 -24.13 -5.92 8.45
N VAL A 234 -23.75 -4.64 8.27
CA VAL A 234 -24.42 -3.74 7.33
C VAL A 234 -24.32 -4.28 5.91
N VAL A 235 -23.14 -4.74 5.48
CA VAL A 235 -22.94 -5.26 4.13
C VAL A 235 -23.59 -6.62 3.94
N PHE A 236 -23.60 -7.48 4.97
CA PHE A 236 -24.31 -8.76 4.91
C PHE A 236 -25.82 -8.55 4.68
N ILE A 237 -26.42 -7.59 5.38
CA ILE A 237 -27.85 -7.24 5.22
C ILE A 237 -28.11 -6.57 3.88
N MET A 238 -27.29 -5.58 3.51
CA MET A 238 -27.56 -4.72 2.35
C MET A 238 -27.17 -5.38 1.02
N GLU A 239 -25.99 -6.02 0.96
CA GLU A 239 -25.38 -6.55 -0.26
C GLU A 239 -24.39 -7.71 -0.01
N LYS A 240 -24.85 -8.83 0.55
CA LYS A 240 -24.01 -10.01 0.87
C LYS A 240 -23.06 -10.49 -0.23
N ASP A 241 -23.42 -10.31 -1.51
CA ASP A 241 -22.58 -10.73 -2.63
C ASP A 241 -21.28 -9.92 -2.74
N VAL A 242 -21.23 -8.70 -2.17
CA VAL A 242 -19.99 -7.91 -2.08
C VAL A 242 -18.92 -8.67 -1.30
N LEU A 243 -19.30 -9.39 -0.23
CA LEU A 243 -18.36 -10.17 0.58
C LEU A 243 -17.63 -11.23 -0.26
N LYS A 244 -18.28 -11.81 -1.28
CA LYS A 244 -17.66 -12.80 -2.17
C LYS A 244 -16.62 -12.22 -3.12
N THR A 245 -16.63 -10.90 -3.32
CA THR A 245 -15.73 -10.22 -4.26
C THR A 245 -14.42 -9.75 -3.61
N VAL A 246 -14.34 -9.83 -2.28
CA VAL A 246 -13.16 -9.43 -1.50
C VAL A 246 -12.00 -10.41 -1.72
N ASP A 247 -10.79 -9.87 -1.87
CA ASP A 247 -9.57 -10.67 -2.06
C ASP A 247 -9.01 -11.22 -0.74
N TYR A 248 -9.64 -12.25 -0.20
CA TYR A 248 -9.18 -12.88 1.06
C TYR A 248 -7.77 -13.48 0.97
N TYR A 249 -7.25 -13.77 -0.24
CA TYR A 249 -5.87 -14.24 -0.40
C TYR A 249 -4.85 -13.15 -0.09
N LEU A 250 -5.20 -11.87 -0.28
CA LEU A 250 -4.39 -10.76 0.18
C LEU A 250 -4.28 -10.76 1.71
N LEU A 251 -5.38 -10.95 2.43
CA LEU A 251 -5.34 -11.05 3.91
C LEU A 251 -4.50 -12.23 4.38
N LEU A 252 -4.64 -13.39 3.72
CA LEU A 252 -3.81 -14.56 4.03
C LEU A 252 -2.32 -14.29 3.75
N THR A 253 -2.01 -13.52 2.70
CA THR A 253 -0.64 -13.10 2.39
C THR A 253 -0.07 -12.26 3.54
N PHE A 254 -0.85 -11.31 4.09
CA PHE A 254 -0.44 -10.52 5.25
C PHE A 254 -0.21 -11.40 6.48
N ILE A 255 -1.07 -12.38 6.76
CA ILE A 255 -0.86 -13.34 7.87
C ILE A 255 0.46 -14.08 7.71
N CYS A 256 0.76 -14.61 6.51
CA CYS A 256 2.03 -15.28 6.26
C CYS A 256 3.23 -14.34 6.45
N PHE A 257 3.13 -13.08 5.99
CA PHE A 257 4.18 -12.09 6.21
C PHE A 257 4.37 -11.77 7.68
N PHE A 258 3.30 -11.57 8.46
CA PHE A 258 3.39 -11.34 9.90
C PHE A 258 4.05 -12.50 10.65
N ILE A 259 3.73 -13.75 10.29
CA ILE A 259 4.42 -14.92 10.86
C ILE A 259 5.90 -14.89 10.48
N PHE A 260 6.22 -14.65 9.21
CA PHE A 260 7.60 -14.59 8.75
C PHE A 260 8.40 -13.49 9.46
N THR A 261 7.85 -12.28 9.57
CA THR A 261 8.52 -11.16 10.23
C THR A 261 8.64 -11.37 11.73
N GLY A 262 7.60 -11.86 12.39
CA GLY A 262 7.65 -12.23 13.82
C GLY A 262 8.70 -13.32 14.10
N ASN A 263 8.86 -14.30 13.20
CA ASN A 263 9.95 -15.27 13.31
C ASN A 263 11.31 -14.59 13.20
N LEU A 264 11.52 -13.72 12.21
CA LEU A 264 12.80 -13.01 12.04
C LEU A 264 13.14 -12.15 13.26
N GLU A 265 12.15 -11.47 13.84
CA GLU A 265 12.31 -10.69 15.07
C GLU A 265 12.74 -11.57 16.26
N ASN A 266 12.36 -12.85 16.29
CA ASN A 266 12.67 -13.76 17.40
C ASN A 266 13.91 -14.63 17.16
N ILE A 267 14.67 -14.43 16.07
CA ILE A 267 15.94 -15.12 15.84
C ILE A 267 17.04 -14.42 16.65
N PRO A 268 17.71 -15.09 17.62
CA PRO A 268 18.72 -14.45 18.47
C PRO A 268 19.90 -13.87 17.69
N ALA A 269 20.31 -14.53 16.60
CA ALA A 269 21.38 -14.04 15.73
C ALA A 269 21.01 -12.71 15.05
N ILE A 270 19.73 -12.51 14.69
CA ILE A 270 19.24 -11.26 14.10
C ILE A 270 19.19 -10.17 15.15
N LYS A 271 18.62 -10.44 16.34
CA LYS A 271 18.63 -9.47 17.45
C LYS A 271 20.04 -9.03 17.84
N GLY A 272 20.95 -9.99 18.02
CA GLY A 272 22.34 -9.72 18.38
C GLY A 272 23.08 -8.89 17.32
N ALA A 273 22.89 -9.22 16.03
CA ALA A 273 23.47 -8.43 14.94
C ALA A 273 22.89 -7.00 14.91
N LEU A 274 21.58 -6.83 15.12
CA LEU A 274 20.95 -5.50 15.07
C LEU A 274 21.33 -4.60 16.24
N GLN A 275 21.50 -5.16 17.45
CA GLN A 275 21.85 -4.37 18.63
C GLN A 275 23.17 -3.59 18.47
N GLU A 276 24.17 -4.17 17.82
CA GLU A 276 25.46 -3.49 17.57
C GLU A 276 25.46 -2.66 16.29
N LEU A 277 24.71 -3.09 15.26
CA LEU A 277 24.77 -2.46 13.94
C LEU A 277 23.90 -1.22 13.79
N VAL A 278 22.83 -1.07 14.59
CA VAL A 278 21.85 0.01 14.44
C VAL A 278 22.38 1.36 14.91
N ILE A 279 23.09 1.39 16.04
CA ILE A 279 23.53 2.64 16.67
C ILE A 279 24.47 3.41 15.73
N GLY A 280 24.08 4.63 15.36
CA GLY A 280 24.81 5.49 14.43
C GLY A 280 24.70 5.11 12.95
N ARG A 281 23.89 4.09 12.62
CA ARG A 281 23.61 3.64 11.24
C ARG A 281 22.12 3.45 10.99
N GLU A 282 21.27 4.12 11.76
CA GLU A 282 19.83 3.92 11.80
C GLU A 282 19.19 4.06 10.41
N LEU A 283 19.62 5.06 9.63
CA LEU A 283 19.12 5.31 8.28
C LEU A 283 19.38 4.11 7.36
N ILE A 284 20.62 3.63 7.32
CA ILE A 284 21.05 2.59 6.40
C ILE A 284 20.46 1.24 6.82
N ILE A 285 20.54 0.91 8.11
CA ILE A 285 20.04 -0.36 8.62
C ILE A 285 18.51 -0.45 8.46
N SER A 286 17.77 0.62 8.72
CA SER A 286 16.31 0.60 8.53
C SER A 286 15.88 0.45 7.07
N VAL A 287 16.62 1.05 6.14
CA VAL A 287 16.38 0.87 4.70
C VAL A 287 16.60 -0.57 4.27
N PHE A 288 17.74 -1.16 4.67
CA PHE A 288 18.07 -2.55 4.34
C PHE A 288 17.14 -3.55 5.03
N ALA A 289 16.83 -3.34 6.31
CA ALA A 289 15.89 -4.17 7.04
C ALA A 289 14.52 -4.16 6.34
N SER A 290 14.02 -2.97 5.96
CA SER A 290 12.74 -2.85 5.26
C SER A 290 12.69 -3.73 4.02
N GLN A 291 13.77 -3.86 3.24
CA GLN A 291 13.79 -4.69 2.03
C GLN A 291 13.46 -6.18 2.27
N GLY A 292 13.74 -6.68 3.48
CA GLY A 292 13.53 -8.08 3.87
C GLY A 292 12.32 -8.31 4.77
N ILE A 293 12.01 -7.35 5.66
CA ILE A 293 10.95 -7.51 6.69
C ILE A 293 9.79 -6.52 6.57
N SER A 294 9.77 -5.68 5.54
CA SER A 294 8.87 -4.53 5.37
C SER A 294 9.14 -3.38 6.34
N ASN A 295 8.82 -2.18 5.90
CA ASN A 295 8.91 -0.93 6.66
C ASN A 295 8.20 -0.93 8.04
N VAL A 296 7.02 -1.55 8.18
CA VAL A 296 6.28 -1.59 9.47
C VAL A 296 7.02 -2.43 10.52
N PRO A 297 7.31 -3.73 10.29
CA PRO A 297 8.08 -4.53 11.23
C PRO A 297 9.50 -3.99 11.44
N ALA A 298 10.14 -3.44 10.40
CA ALA A 298 11.44 -2.79 10.57
C ALA A 298 11.39 -1.61 11.55
N ALA A 299 10.33 -0.80 11.55
CA ALA A 299 10.19 0.28 12.51
C ALA A 299 10.02 -0.25 13.95
N LEU A 300 9.17 -1.26 14.14
CA LEU A 300 8.91 -1.87 15.45
C LEU A 300 10.17 -2.51 16.03
N LEU A 301 10.84 -3.35 15.23
CA LEU A 301 12.05 -4.07 15.66
C LEU A 301 13.20 -3.12 15.97
N LEU A 302 13.49 -2.16 15.08
CA LEU A 302 14.67 -1.32 15.21
C LEU A 302 14.50 -0.25 16.30
N SER A 303 13.26 0.16 16.62
CA SER A 303 13.01 1.09 17.73
C SER A 303 13.36 0.52 19.10
N GLU A 304 13.51 -0.81 19.26
CA GLU A 304 13.98 -1.42 20.51
C GLU A 304 15.48 -1.17 20.76
N PHE A 305 16.23 -0.77 19.73
CA PHE A 305 17.70 -0.66 19.75
C PHE A 305 18.24 0.76 19.56
N THR A 306 17.37 1.76 19.32
CA THR A 306 17.79 3.15 19.16
C THR A 306 16.71 4.13 19.60
N ASP A 307 17.15 5.23 20.23
CA ASP A 307 16.31 6.39 20.55
C ASP A 307 16.33 7.46 19.44
N ASN A 308 17.11 7.26 18.38
CA ASN A 308 17.16 8.16 17.23
C ASN A 308 15.97 7.92 16.29
N TYR A 309 14.76 8.10 16.82
CA TYR A 309 13.50 7.88 16.12
C TYR A 309 13.37 8.74 14.86
N ARG A 310 14.00 9.92 14.83
CA ARG A 310 14.02 10.80 13.65
C ARG A 310 14.71 10.12 12.48
N THR A 311 15.92 9.60 12.68
CA THR A 311 16.71 8.97 11.60
C THR A 311 16.09 7.63 11.21
N LEU A 312 15.59 6.88 12.20
CA LEU A 312 14.84 5.65 11.98
C LEU A 312 13.58 5.91 11.12
N LEU A 313 12.80 6.96 11.44
CA LEU A 313 11.61 7.37 10.68
C LEU A 313 11.93 7.63 9.21
N ILE A 314 12.98 8.41 8.95
CA ILE A 314 13.42 8.71 7.58
C ILE A 314 13.76 7.42 6.84
N GLY A 315 14.55 6.54 7.48
CA GLY A 315 15.01 5.32 6.84
C GLY A 315 13.93 4.26 6.62
N VAL A 316 12.95 4.07 7.52
CA VAL A 316 11.83 3.15 7.26
C VAL A 316 10.85 3.68 6.20
N ASN A 317 10.70 5.00 6.05
CA ASN A 317 9.86 5.56 4.98
C ASN A 317 10.53 5.44 3.62
N ILE A 318 11.81 5.80 3.51
CA ILE A 318 12.60 5.61 2.29
C ILE A 318 12.74 4.11 1.98
N GLY A 319 12.98 3.30 3.01
CA GLY A 319 13.05 1.84 2.97
C GLY A 319 11.75 1.16 2.56
N GLY A 320 10.61 1.86 2.56
CA GLY A 320 9.36 1.37 1.95
C GLY A 320 9.41 1.28 0.41
N LEU A 321 10.47 1.82 -0.21
CA LEU A 321 10.82 1.60 -1.61
C LEU A 321 11.78 0.42 -1.76
N GLY A 322 11.95 -0.04 -2.99
CA GLY A 322 12.94 -1.03 -3.41
C GLY A 322 12.26 -2.33 -3.83
N THR A 323 12.30 -3.35 -2.98
CA THR A 323 11.67 -4.64 -3.26
C THR A 323 10.14 -4.59 -3.11
N LEU A 324 9.43 -5.61 -3.61
CA LEU A 324 7.99 -5.77 -3.35
C LEU A 324 7.69 -6.03 -1.86
N ILE A 325 8.66 -6.58 -1.12
CA ILE A 325 8.55 -6.91 0.31
C ILE A 325 8.78 -5.66 1.17
N ALA A 326 9.51 -4.68 0.64
CA ALA A 326 9.86 -3.42 1.30
C ALA A 326 8.68 -2.68 1.96
N SER A 327 7.50 -2.79 1.35
CA SER A 327 6.25 -2.26 1.89
C SER A 327 5.10 -3.19 1.53
N MET A 328 4.28 -3.54 2.51
CA MET A 328 3.06 -4.31 2.29
C MET A 328 2.14 -3.66 1.24
N ALA A 329 2.10 -2.33 1.18
CA ALA A 329 1.38 -1.57 0.15
C ALA A 329 1.82 -1.94 -1.28
N SER A 330 3.10 -2.25 -1.50
CA SER A 330 3.63 -2.67 -2.80
C SER A 330 3.07 -4.02 -3.25
N LEU A 331 2.75 -4.91 -2.30
CA LEU A 331 2.09 -6.18 -2.57
C LEU A 331 0.64 -5.97 -3.00
N ILE A 332 -0.06 -5.01 -2.40
CA ILE A 332 -1.44 -4.66 -2.75
C ILE A 332 -1.53 -4.25 -4.22
N SER A 333 -0.71 -3.28 -4.65
CA SER A 333 -0.77 -2.81 -6.04
C SER A 333 -0.36 -3.89 -7.03
N TYR A 334 0.70 -4.66 -6.73
CA TYR A 334 1.10 -5.81 -7.54
C TYR A 334 -0.02 -6.84 -7.66
N LYS A 335 -0.71 -7.13 -6.55
CA LYS A 335 -1.81 -8.10 -6.49
C LYS A 335 -2.98 -7.65 -7.36
N ILE A 336 -3.46 -6.42 -7.16
CA ILE A 336 -4.56 -5.83 -7.94
C ILE A 336 -4.18 -5.81 -9.44
N PHE A 337 -2.95 -5.40 -9.76
CA PHE A 337 -2.46 -5.40 -11.14
C PHE A 337 -2.46 -6.80 -11.74
N SER A 338 -1.86 -7.77 -11.04
CA SER A 338 -1.72 -9.15 -11.53
C SER A 338 -3.06 -9.87 -11.73
N ASN A 339 -4.06 -9.55 -10.90
CA ASN A 339 -5.42 -10.07 -11.05
C ASN A 339 -6.09 -9.57 -12.35
N ASN A 340 -5.82 -8.32 -12.75
CA ASN A 340 -6.37 -7.73 -13.98
C ASN A 340 -5.51 -8.03 -15.23
N TYR A 341 -4.19 -8.11 -15.08
CA TYR A 341 -3.21 -8.20 -16.17
C TYR A 341 -2.19 -9.32 -15.94
N ASN A 342 -2.65 -10.55 -15.67
CA ASN A 342 -1.78 -11.68 -15.32
C ASN A 342 -0.63 -11.94 -16.31
N LYS A 343 -0.85 -11.73 -17.63
CA LYS A 343 0.19 -11.90 -18.65
C LYS A 343 1.31 -10.85 -18.58
N LEU A 344 1.07 -9.70 -17.95
CA LEU A 344 1.99 -8.56 -17.87
C LEU A 344 2.70 -8.45 -16.52
N LYS A 345 2.44 -9.34 -15.56
CA LYS A 345 2.99 -9.26 -14.19
C LYS A 345 4.52 -9.21 -14.14
N GLY A 346 5.22 -9.93 -15.03
CA GLY A 346 6.68 -9.90 -15.09
C GLY A 346 7.21 -8.54 -15.58
N LYS A 347 6.55 -7.94 -16.57
CA LYS A 347 6.89 -6.59 -17.04
C LYS A 347 6.61 -5.53 -15.98
N TYR A 348 5.51 -5.67 -15.24
CA TYR A 348 5.22 -4.82 -14.09
C TYR A 348 6.32 -4.95 -13.03
N PHE A 349 6.73 -6.17 -12.68
CA PHE A 349 7.78 -6.39 -11.68
C PHE A 349 9.10 -5.72 -12.04
N ILE A 350 9.52 -5.78 -13.31
CA ILE A 350 10.72 -5.09 -13.79
C ILE A 350 10.57 -3.57 -13.66
N TRP A 351 9.46 -3.00 -14.15
CA TRP A 351 9.20 -1.56 -14.05
C TRP A 351 9.14 -1.08 -12.60
N PHE A 352 8.46 -1.84 -11.75
CA PHE A 352 8.38 -1.61 -10.32
C PHE A 352 9.77 -1.56 -9.71
N THR A 353 10.58 -2.61 -9.91
CA THR A 353 11.90 -2.74 -9.30
C THR A 353 12.84 -1.62 -9.73
N VAL A 354 12.90 -1.32 -11.03
CA VAL A 354 13.79 -0.27 -11.57
C VAL A 354 13.42 1.10 -11.00
N LEU A 355 12.14 1.49 -11.06
CA LEU A 355 11.73 2.81 -10.57
C LEU A 355 11.84 2.92 -9.05
N ASN A 356 11.51 1.87 -8.30
CA ASN A 356 11.63 1.89 -6.86
C ASN A 356 13.09 1.97 -6.39
N ILE A 357 14.01 1.22 -7.00
CA ILE A 357 15.45 1.32 -6.69
C ILE A 357 15.97 2.72 -7.05
N LEU A 358 15.56 3.27 -8.20
CA LEU A 358 15.98 4.63 -8.58
C LEU A 358 15.54 5.68 -7.57
N TYR A 359 14.26 5.67 -7.16
CA TYR A 359 13.74 6.59 -6.16
C TYR A 359 14.41 6.37 -4.80
N LEU A 360 14.64 5.11 -4.41
CA LEU A 360 15.34 4.75 -3.18
C LEU A 360 16.73 5.38 -3.16
N LEU A 361 17.53 5.20 -4.22
CA LEU A 361 18.89 5.75 -4.31
C LEU A 361 18.91 7.28 -4.25
N ILE A 362 17.98 7.94 -4.94
CA ILE A 362 17.90 9.41 -4.94
C ILE A 362 17.51 9.93 -3.55
N LEU A 363 16.49 9.34 -2.92
CA LEU A 363 16.06 9.77 -1.59
C LEU A 363 17.09 9.44 -0.51
N MET A 364 17.81 8.31 -0.64
CA MET A 364 18.95 8.00 0.21
C MET A 364 20.05 9.06 0.08
N ALA A 365 20.38 9.48 -1.14
CA ALA A 365 21.37 10.54 -1.34
C ALA A 365 20.91 11.86 -0.68
N VAL A 366 19.63 12.21 -0.79
CA VAL A 366 19.06 13.39 -0.11
C VAL A 366 19.17 13.25 1.41
N ALA A 367 18.85 12.07 1.96
CA ALA A 367 18.90 11.82 3.41
C ALA A 367 20.31 11.82 4.01
N LEU A 368 21.35 11.65 3.18
CA LEU A 368 22.74 11.76 3.61
C LEU A 368 23.27 13.20 3.57
N ILE A 369 22.56 14.11 2.89
CA ILE A 369 22.99 15.51 2.69
C ILE A 369 22.23 16.47 3.64
N VAL A 370 20.96 16.17 3.91
CA VAL A 370 20.06 16.96 4.80
C VAL A 370 20.20 16.49 6.23
#